data_AF-A0A175YMB0-F1
#
_entry.id   AF-A0A175YMB0-F1
#
_cell.length_a   1.000
_cell.length_b   1.000
_cell.length_c   1.000
_cell.angle_alpha   90.00
_cell.angle_beta   90.00
_cell.angle_gamma   90.00
#
_symmetry.space_group_name_H-M   'P 1'
#
loop_
_entity.id
_entity.type
_entity.pdbx_description
1 polymer ?
#
loop_
_entity_poly.entity_id
_entity_poly.type
_entity_poly.pdbx_seq_one_letter_code
_entity_poly.pdbx_strand_id
1 'polypeptide(L)'
;MNLNLSRSITKIRPPCPKLRPPHFLSPSSWSICSKIVYENQAHTLREVSSVHKRTRNKNKIGQTFCATLKDESVPEPKEDNNKVTAQSDIWRKWDVFRRFCRLHSVTGTINKPHYVLVSGEYSMGQGKAITAAIGIMGLGTAIMFGSPPLLYGAIIHFLVGTAYSVELPYLRWKTNPFLAALSIGLHTFYFQLPVFSHIQKYVLGRPLVHPKSFYFVLIFFSLFATVLGVFKDIPDVAGDEAFGNQTYSVRHGKKKVFVICISVLLINYGFAVVSGAVLSSLLLSKLVTVVGHCTLASLLWRRAKSLDLDDDSAVESLYMFLWKLFTAEYALIQFIR
;
A
#
# COMPACT_ATOMS: atom_id res chain seq x y z
N MET A 1 19.24 84.56 -2.47
CA MET A 1 20.18 83.74 -1.68
C MET A 1 19.91 82.26 -2.00
N ASN A 2 20.81 81.66 -2.78
CA ASN A 2 21.16 80.22 -2.97
C ASN A 2 20.13 79.07 -2.91
N LEU A 3 19.90 78.47 -4.10
CA LEU A 3 20.26 77.11 -4.59
C LEU A 3 20.09 75.79 -3.78
N ASN A 4 19.68 74.77 -4.55
CA ASN A 4 19.89 73.29 -4.51
C ASN A 4 18.73 72.41 -3.97
N LEU A 5 17.97 71.68 -4.80
CA LEU A 5 18.22 70.44 -5.60
C LEU A 5 18.54 69.17 -4.78
N SER A 6 17.63 68.18 -4.80
CA SER A 6 18.00 66.77 -5.07
C SER A 6 16.80 65.91 -5.49
N ARG A 7 16.98 65.16 -6.59
CA ARG A 7 16.10 64.14 -7.19
C ARG A 7 16.28 62.79 -6.47
N SER A 8 15.26 61.91 -6.46
CA SER A 8 15.45 60.52 -6.94
C SER A 8 14.17 59.66 -7.08
N ILE A 9 13.82 59.37 -8.34
CA ILE A 9 13.56 58.04 -8.95
C ILE A 9 12.46 57.13 -8.36
N THR A 10 11.34 57.12 -9.09
CA THR A 10 10.36 56.04 -9.22
C THR A 10 10.99 54.73 -9.73
N LYS A 11 10.87 53.64 -8.96
CA LYS A 11 11.26 52.29 -9.42
C LYS A 11 10.03 51.54 -9.95
N ILE A 12 9.87 51.58 -11.27
CA ILE A 12 8.97 50.72 -12.03
C ILE A 12 9.53 49.28 -11.96
N ARG A 13 8.74 48.33 -11.46
CA ARG A 13 9.08 46.90 -11.47
C ARG A 13 8.77 46.33 -12.86
N PRO A 14 9.70 45.63 -13.55
CA PRO A 14 9.41 45.03 -14.84
C PRO A 14 8.46 43.82 -14.70
N PRO A 15 7.64 43.50 -15.72
CA PRO A 15 6.77 42.33 -15.69
C PRO A 15 7.59 41.03 -15.74
N CYS A 16 7.23 40.06 -14.90
CA CYS A 16 7.79 38.71 -14.92
C CYS A 16 7.54 38.04 -16.29
N PRO A 17 8.53 37.31 -16.85
CA PRO A 17 8.34 36.58 -18.10
C PRO A 17 7.36 35.42 -17.89
N LYS A 18 6.30 35.38 -18.70
CA LYS A 18 5.39 34.24 -18.81
C LYS A 18 6.17 33.02 -19.31
N LEU A 19 6.51 32.11 -18.41
CA LEU A 19 6.97 30.76 -18.77
C LEU A 19 5.84 30.04 -19.52
N ARG A 20 6.12 29.68 -20.78
CA ARG A 20 5.24 28.90 -21.65
C ARG A 20 5.08 27.50 -21.02
N PRO A 21 3.86 26.93 -20.91
CA PRO A 21 3.70 25.58 -20.39
C PRO A 21 4.37 24.58 -21.35
N PRO A 22 5.09 23.56 -20.83
CA PRO A 22 5.59 22.48 -21.67
C PRO A 22 4.40 21.71 -22.25
N HIS A 23 4.52 21.31 -23.51
CA HIS A 23 3.54 20.50 -24.21
C HIS A 23 3.22 19.24 -23.39
N PHE A 24 2.01 19.20 -22.84
CA PHE A 24 1.51 18.05 -22.10
C PHE A 24 1.34 16.85 -23.03
N LEU A 25 1.90 15.71 -22.60
CA LEU A 25 1.51 14.39 -23.11
C LEU A 25 0.00 14.23 -22.97
N SER A 26 -0.62 13.69 -24.03
CA SER A 26 -2.06 13.67 -24.22
C SER A 26 -2.84 12.88 -23.13
N PRO A 27 -4.18 13.07 -23.04
CA PRO A 27 -5.07 12.39 -22.09
C PRO A 27 -4.99 10.84 -22.07
N SER A 28 -4.33 10.21 -23.05
CA SER A 28 -4.10 8.77 -23.11
C SER A 28 -3.20 8.24 -21.99
N SER A 29 -2.33 9.07 -21.39
CA SER A 29 -1.36 8.64 -20.37
C SER A 29 -2.03 8.28 -19.02
N TRP A 30 -3.16 8.90 -18.71
CA TRP A 30 -3.95 8.63 -17.49
C TRP A 30 -4.83 7.39 -17.63
N SER A 31 -5.20 7.03 -18.86
CA SER A 31 -5.83 5.74 -19.14
C SER A 31 -4.84 4.61 -18.81
N ILE A 32 -3.56 4.75 -19.13
CA ILE A 32 -2.56 3.67 -18.98
C ILE A 32 -2.32 3.29 -17.50
N CYS A 33 -2.16 4.24 -16.57
CA CYS A 33 -1.94 3.89 -15.15
C CYS A 33 -3.15 3.23 -14.46
N SER A 34 -4.37 3.69 -14.76
CA SER A 34 -5.58 3.06 -14.24
C SER A 34 -5.85 1.70 -14.92
N LYS A 35 -5.56 1.61 -16.21
CA LYS A 35 -5.75 0.40 -17.03
C LYS A 35 -4.71 -0.68 -16.71
N ILE A 36 -3.47 -0.33 -16.32
CA ILE A 36 -2.47 -1.28 -15.80
C ILE A 36 -2.92 -1.89 -14.48
N VAL A 37 -3.57 -1.12 -13.61
CA VAL A 37 -4.09 -1.64 -12.32
C VAL A 37 -5.34 -2.51 -12.53
N TYR A 38 -6.22 -2.14 -13.46
CA TYR A 38 -7.44 -2.91 -13.77
C TYR A 38 -7.21 -4.14 -14.66
N GLU A 39 -6.35 -4.08 -15.69
CA GLU A 39 -6.04 -5.22 -16.57
C GLU A 39 -5.28 -6.32 -15.82
N ASN A 40 -4.43 -5.97 -14.85
CA ASN A 40 -3.77 -6.95 -13.98
C ASN A 40 -4.75 -7.76 -13.12
N GLN A 41 -5.88 -7.17 -12.70
CA GLN A 41 -6.90 -7.91 -11.93
C GLN A 41 -7.76 -8.82 -12.82
N ALA A 42 -8.08 -8.42 -14.05
CA ALA A 42 -8.82 -9.27 -15.00
C ALA A 42 -8.01 -10.47 -15.50
N HIS A 43 -6.69 -10.32 -15.65
CA HIS A 43 -5.79 -11.43 -16.02
C HIS A 43 -5.66 -12.47 -14.89
N THR A 44 -5.64 -12.00 -13.64
CA THR A 44 -5.58 -12.85 -12.43
C THR A 44 -6.81 -13.77 -12.31
N LEU A 45 -8.01 -13.31 -12.67
CA LEU A 45 -9.23 -14.14 -12.65
C LEU A 45 -9.27 -15.20 -13.77
N ARG A 46 -8.67 -14.91 -14.93
CA ARG A 46 -8.57 -15.86 -16.05
C ARG A 46 -7.53 -16.95 -15.80
N GLU A 47 -6.40 -16.62 -15.16
CA GLU A 47 -5.37 -17.60 -14.82
C GLU A 47 -5.77 -18.54 -13.68
N VAL A 48 -6.48 -18.05 -12.65
CA VAL A 48 -6.98 -18.91 -11.58
C VAL A 48 -8.02 -19.92 -12.12
N SER A 49 -8.86 -19.49 -13.06
CA SER A 49 -9.81 -20.37 -13.76
C SER A 49 -9.12 -21.42 -14.65
N SER A 50 -8.06 -21.04 -15.37
CA SER A 50 -7.33 -21.95 -16.26
C SER A 50 -6.48 -22.97 -15.50
N VAL A 51 -5.84 -22.56 -14.40
CA VAL A 51 -5.09 -23.45 -13.50
C VAL A 51 -6.02 -24.45 -12.84
N HIS A 52 -7.19 -24.03 -12.35
CA HIS A 52 -8.15 -24.95 -11.72
C HIS A 52 -8.72 -25.98 -12.72
N LYS A 53 -8.91 -25.60 -13.99
CA LYS A 53 -9.29 -26.53 -15.08
C LYS A 53 -8.17 -27.52 -15.41
N ARG A 54 -6.90 -27.08 -15.38
CA ARG A 54 -5.72 -27.91 -15.69
C ARG A 54 -5.42 -28.94 -14.60
N THR A 55 -5.62 -28.59 -13.33
CA THR A 55 -5.47 -29.52 -12.19
C THR A 55 -6.57 -30.58 -12.17
N ARG A 56 -7.81 -30.21 -12.52
CA ARG A 56 -8.94 -31.16 -12.61
C ARG A 56 -8.75 -32.20 -13.74
N ASN A 57 -8.10 -31.82 -14.84
CA ASN A 57 -7.86 -32.72 -15.97
C ASN A 57 -6.66 -33.67 -15.73
N LYS A 58 -5.62 -33.21 -15.02
CA LYS A 58 -4.47 -34.05 -14.62
C LYS A 58 -4.87 -35.19 -13.67
N ASN A 59 -5.79 -34.95 -12.74
CA ASN A 59 -6.28 -35.99 -11.84
C ASN A 59 -7.16 -37.04 -12.55
N LYS A 60 -7.69 -36.74 -13.74
CA LYS A 60 -8.43 -37.70 -14.57
C LYS A 60 -7.52 -38.57 -15.44
N ILE A 61 -6.40 -38.03 -15.89
CA ILE A 61 -5.43 -38.75 -16.75
C ILE A 61 -4.51 -39.66 -15.92
N GLY A 62 -4.15 -39.25 -14.69
CA GLY A 62 -3.28 -40.02 -13.79
C GLY A 62 -3.84 -41.37 -13.32
N GLN A 63 -5.15 -41.60 -13.43
CA GLN A 63 -5.76 -42.90 -13.11
C GLN A 63 -5.82 -43.89 -14.28
N THR A 64 -5.51 -43.47 -15.52
CA THR A 64 -5.67 -44.34 -16.71
C THR A 64 -4.34 -44.85 -17.29
N PHE A 65 -3.18 -44.40 -16.78
CA PHE A 65 -1.88 -44.63 -17.41
C PHE A 65 -0.93 -45.54 -16.62
N CYS A 66 -1.45 -46.41 -15.75
CA CYS A 66 -0.65 -47.41 -15.02
C CYS A 66 -0.60 -48.77 -15.72
N ALA A 67 -0.91 -48.83 -17.01
CA ALA A 67 -0.77 -50.04 -17.82
C ALA A 67 -0.10 -49.68 -19.15
N THR A 68 0.73 -50.63 -19.61
CA THR A 68 1.33 -50.75 -20.95
C THR A 68 2.56 -49.89 -21.32
N LEU A 69 3.71 -50.59 -21.28
CA LEU A 69 4.65 -50.88 -22.40
C LEU A 69 6.08 -50.32 -22.35
N LYS A 70 6.96 -51.25 -22.72
CA LYS A 70 8.43 -51.24 -22.87
C LYS A 70 8.89 -50.50 -24.13
N ASP A 71 10.17 -50.12 -24.09
CA ASP A 71 11.11 -49.87 -25.20
C ASP A 71 10.60 -49.06 -26.40
N GLU A 72 11.06 -47.81 -26.51
CA GLU A 72 11.52 -47.28 -27.80
C GLU A 72 12.44 -46.07 -27.64
N SER A 73 13.36 -45.95 -28.60
CA SER A 73 14.56 -45.11 -28.69
C SER A 73 14.40 -43.61 -28.41
N VAL A 74 15.44 -43.05 -27.80
CA VAL A 74 15.70 -41.61 -27.56
C VAL A 74 15.80 -40.83 -28.89
N PRO A 75 15.04 -39.73 -29.05
CA PRO A 75 15.44 -38.61 -29.89
C PRO A 75 15.85 -37.41 -29.03
N GLU A 76 17.00 -36.80 -29.34
CA GLU A 76 17.43 -35.54 -28.74
C GLU A 76 16.39 -34.42 -28.91
N PRO A 77 16.06 -33.63 -27.87
CA PRO A 77 15.25 -32.44 -28.04
C PRO A 77 16.14 -31.24 -28.40
N LYS A 78 16.08 -30.83 -29.67
CA LYS A 78 16.59 -29.54 -30.14
C LYS A 78 15.62 -28.40 -29.74
N GLU A 79 16.18 -27.42 -29.03
CA GLU A 79 15.88 -25.99 -29.18
C GLU A 79 14.46 -25.43 -28.85
N ASP A 80 13.79 -25.95 -27.80
CA ASP A 80 12.62 -25.26 -27.19
C ASP A 80 12.72 -25.06 -25.67
N ASN A 81 13.72 -25.69 -25.03
CA ASN A 81 13.92 -25.56 -23.58
C ASN A 81 14.37 -24.16 -23.14
N ASN A 82 15.09 -23.40 -23.98
CA ASN A 82 15.67 -22.11 -23.60
C ASN A 82 14.65 -20.97 -23.43
N LYS A 83 13.52 -21.00 -24.16
CA LYS A 83 12.47 -19.98 -24.01
C LYS A 83 11.60 -20.26 -22.79
N VAL A 84 11.28 -21.53 -22.55
CA VAL A 84 10.52 -21.96 -21.37
C VAL A 84 11.32 -21.71 -20.10
N THR A 85 12.64 -21.96 -20.10
CA THR A 85 13.51 -21.65 -18.95
C THR A 85 13.64 -20.16 -18.71
N ALA A 86 13.90 -19.34 -19.74
CA ALA A 86 14.01 -17.89 -19.59
C ALA A 86 12.71 -17.24 -19.08
N GLN A 87 11.56 -17.65 -19.61
CA GLN A 87 10.28 -17.15 -19.12
C GLN A 87 10.02 -17.61 -17.68
N SER A 88 10.31 -18.87 -17.35
CA SER A 88 10.19 -19.38 -15.97
C SER A 88 11.12 -18.64 -14.98
N ASP A 89 12.31 -18.23 -15.43
CA ASP A 89 13.28 -17.46 -14.64
C ASP A 89 12.85 -16.02 -14.43
N ILE A 90 12.27 -15.38 -15.45
CA ILE A 90 11.68 -14.04 -15.32
C ILE A 90 10.53 -14.07 -14.32
N TRP A 91 9.63 -15.05 -14.43
CA TRP A 91 8.53 -15.22 -13.48
C TRP A 91 9.01 -15.49 -12.07
N ARG A 92 10.05 -16.31 -11.90
CA ARG A 92 10.71 -16.55 -10.62
C ARG A 92 11.29 -15.25 -10.03
N LYS A 93 12.06 -14.50 -10.82
CA LYS A 93 12.62 -13.20 -10.39
C LYS A 93 11.54 -12.20 -10.03
N TRP A 94 10.44 -12.16 -10.80
CA TRP A 94 9.31 -11.28 -10.55
C TRP A 94 8.56 -11.68 -9.27
N ASP A 95 8.37 -12.97 -9.01
CA ASP A 95 7.77 -13.46 -7.77
C ASP A 95 8.63 -13.10 -6.55
N VAL A 96 9.95 -13.30 -6.62
CA VAL A 96 10.89 -12.90 -5.56
C VAL A 96 10.83 -11.39 -5.33
N PHE A 97 10.84 -10.58 -6.40
CA PHE A 97 10.69 -9.13 -6.28
C PHE A 97 9.34 -8.73 -5.67
N ARG A 98 8.24 -9.36 -6.09
CA ARG A 98 6.90 -9.15 -5.53
C ARG A 98 6.86 -9.53 -4.04
N ARG A 99 7.56 -10.59 -3.63
CA ARG A 99 7.73 -10.97 -2.22
C ARG A 99 8.57 -9.96 -1.45
N PHE A 100 9.62 -9.41 -2.05
CA PHE A 100 10.42 -8.32 -1.48
C PHE A 100 9.59 -7.06 -1.24
N CYS A 101 8.75 -6.67 -2.20
CA CYS A 101 7.88 -5.49 -2.10
C CYS A 101 6.63 -5.71 -1.24
N ARG A 102 6.37 -6.94 -0.80
CA ARG A 102 5.18 -7.25 -0.01
C ARG A 102 5.31 -6.58 1.36
N LEU A 103 4.28 -5.84 1.76
CA LEU A 103 4.28 -5.01 2.98
C LEU A 103 4.16 -5.90 4.23
N HIS A 104 5.21 -6.65 4.56
CA HIS A 104 5.29 -7.39 5.82
C HIS A 104 6.56 -6.97 6.56
N SER A 105 6.39 -6.60 7.83
CA SER A 105 7.47 -6.17 8.70
C SER A 105 8.54 -7.25 8.80
N VAL A 106 9.77 -6.85 8.48
CA VAL A 106 11.01 -7.58 8.74
C VAL A 106 11.32 -7.46 10.24
N THR A 107 10.68 -8.32 11.03
CA THR A 107 11.11 -8.74 12.36
C THR A 107 10.67 -10.21 12.54
N GLY A 108 11.62 -11.08 12.91
CA GLY A 108 11.36 -12.50 13.19
C GLY A 108 11.98 -13.47 12.19
N THR A 109 13.28 -13.74 12.31
CA THR A 109 13.95 -14.86 11.62
C THR A 109 13.41 -16.23 12.06
N ILE A 110 12.76 -16.30 13.22
CA ILE A 110 12.17 -17.54 13.75
C ILE A 110 10.78 -17.81 13.14
N ASN A 111 9.95 -16.78 12.97
CA ASN A 111 8.55 -16.95 12.54
C ASN A 111 8.34 -16.87 11.02
N LYS A 112 9.33 -16.38 10.24
CA LYS A 112 9.14 -16.04 8.81
C LYS A 112 10.32 -16.46 7.92
N PRO A 113 10.60 -17.77 7.79
CA PRO A 113 11.72 -18.28 7.00
C PRO A 113 11.58 -18.01 5.50
N HIS A 114 10.34 -17.80 5.02
CA HIS A 114 10.02 -17.57 3.61
C HIS A 114 10.34 -16.15 3.11
N TYR A 115 10.85 -15.26 3.97
CA TYR A 115 11.27 -13.93 3.58
C TYR A 115 12.50 -13.95 2.68
N VAL A 116 12.51 -13.12 1.64
CA VAL A 116 13.52 -13.12 0.57
C VAL A 116 14.96 -12.88 1.05
N LEU A 117 15.16 -12.12 2.14
CA LEU A 117 16.49 -11.92 2.74
C LEU A 117 16.89 -13.04 3.70
N VAL A 118 15.92 -13.70 4.34
CA VAL A 118 16.15 -14.79 5.31
C VAL A 118 16.38 -16.12 4.58
N SER A 119 15.59 -16.37 3.55
CA SER A 119 15.72 -17.51 2.63
C SER A 119 16.97 -17.46 1.74
N GLY A 120 17.67 -16.31 1.71
CA GLY A 120 18.87 -16.12 0.88
C GLY A 120 18.57 -15.91 -0.62
N GLU A 121 17.30 -15.76 -1.01
CA GLU A 121 16.93 -15.43 -2.40
C GLU A 121 17.50 -14.06 -2.83
N TYR A 122 17.66 -13.13 -1.89
CA TYR A 122 18.45 -11.91 -2.04
C TYR A 122 19.52 -11.78 -0.97
N SER A 123 20.70 -11.30 -1.38
CA SER A 123 21.73 -10.85 -0.44
C SER A 123 21.36 -9.50 0.18
N MET A 124 21.97 -9.19 1.33
CA MET A 124 21.83 -7.87 1.96
C MET A 124 22.26 -6.73 1.02
N GLY A 125 23.29 -6.94 0.20
CA GLY A 125 23.73 -5.96 -0.80
C GLY A 125 22.67 -5.70 -1.86
N GLN A 126 22.02 -6.74 -2.37
CA GLN A 126 20.91 -6.61 -3.32
C GLN A 126 19.72 -5.88 -2.71
N GLY A 127 19.34 -6.23 -1.46
CA GLY A 127 18.26 -5.54 -0.75
C GLY A 127 18.52 -4.04 -0.59
N LYS A 128 19.75 -3.66 -0.20
CA LYS A 128 20.18 -2.25 -0.11
C LYS A 128 20.14 -1.54 -1.47
N ALA A 129 20.67 -2.18 -2.51
CA ALA A 129 20.71 -1.62 -3.86
C ALA A 129 19.30 -1.37 -4.43
N ILE A 130 18.39 -2.35 -4.29
CA ILE A 130 16.99 -2.21 -4.74
C ILE A 130 16.29 -1.08 -3.98
N THR A 131 16.46 -1.04 -2.65
CA THR A 131 15.86 0.01 -1.81
C THR A 131 16.36 1.40 -2.20
N ALA A 132 17.68 1.55 -2.42
CA ALA A 132 18.27 2.81 -2.86
C ALA A 132 17.78 3.23 -4.25
N ALA A 133 17.72 2.29 -5.20
CA ALA A 133 17.25 2.56 -6.56
C ALA A 133 15.78 3.03 -6.57
N ILE A 134 14.88 2.31 -5.87
CA ILE A 134 13.47 2.71 -5.72
C ILE A 134 13.37 4.08 -5.03
N GLY A 135 14.21 4.32 -4.03
CA GLY A 135 14.25 5.59 -3.31
C GLY A 135 14.62 6.77 -4.21
N ILE A 136 15.71 6.63 -4.98
CA ILE A 136 16.17 7.64 -5.94
C ILE A 136 15.12 7.86 -7.02
N MET A 137 14.53 6.79 -7.56
CA MET A 137 13.46 6.89 -8.56
C MET A 137 12.24 7.63 -8.02
N GLY A 138 11.82 7.33 -6.78
CA GLY A 138 10.68 7.97 -6.14
C GLY A 138 10.92 9.47 -5.92
N LEU A 139 12.09 9.84 -5.42
CA LEU A 139 12.46 11.25 -5.23
C LEU A 139 12.61 11.98 -6.56
N GLY A 140 13.27 11.36 -7.55
CA GLY A 140 13.40 11.91 -8.90
C GLY A 140 12.04 12.17 -9.54
N THR A 141 11.10 11.23 -9.40
CA THR A 141 9.73 11.39 -9.88
C THR A 141 9.03 12.57 -9.18
N ALA A 142 9.17 12.70 -7.85
CA ALA A 142 8.58 13.80 -7.10
C ALA A 142 9.12 15.18 -7.55
N ILE A 143 10.41 15.26 -7.89
CA ILE A 143 11.04 16.46 -8.47
C ILE A 143 10.47 16.75 -9.86
N MET A 144 10.36 15.72 -10.73
CA MET A 144 9.86 15.86 -12.10
C MET A 144 8.42 16.37 -12.16
N PHE A 145 7.58 16.05 -11.18
CA PHE A 145 6.22 16.59 -11.09
C PHE A 145 6.18 18.12 -10.91
N GLY A 146 7.28 18.76 -10.51
CA GLY A 146 7.34 20.22 -10.34
C GLY A 146 6.39 20.77 -9.28
N SER A 147 5.93 19.92 -8.36
CA SER A 147 4.92 20.26 -7.36
C SER A 147 5.50 20.22 -5.95
N PRO A 148 5.71 21.39 -5.30
CA PRO A 148 6.22 21.46 -3.94
C PRO A 148 5.48 20.59 -2.92
N PRO A 149 4.12 20.52 -2.91
CA PRO A 149 3.42 19.60 -2.01
C PRO A 149 3.86 18.14 -2.15
N LEU A 150 3.93 17.61 -3.39
CA LEU A 150 4.35 16.22 -3.65
C LEU A 150 5.82 16.00 -3.25
N LEU A 151 6.69 16.97 -3.53
CA LEU A 151 8.09 16.89 -3.15
C LEU A 151 8.28 16.84 -1.63
N TYR A 152 7.62 17.73 -0.89
CA TYR A 152 7.67 17.72 0.57
C TYR A 152 7.06 16.43 1.15
N GLY A 153 5.94 15.97 0.59
CA GLY A 153 5.33 14.69 0.96
C GLY A 153 6.29 13.51 0.79
N ALA A 154 6.96 13.44 -0.35
CA ALA A 154 7.97 12.41 -0.62
C ALA A 154 9.13 12.48 0.36
N ILE A 155 9.69 13.67 0.61
CA ILE A 155 10.80 13.86 1.56
C ILE A 155 10.39 13.41 2.97
N ILE A 156 9.21 13.82 3.45
CA ILE A 156 8.71 13.41 4.77
C ILE A 156 8.53 11.89 4.82
N HIS A 157 7.96 11.28 3.77
CA HIS A 157 7.80 9.83 3.70
C HIS A 157 9.15 9.10 3.78
N PHE A 158 10.18 9.59 3.08
CA PHE A 158 11.55 9.05 3.18
C PHE A 158 12.12 9.18 4.58
N LEU A 159 11.99 10.35 5.21
CA LEU A 159 12.51 10.60 6.55
C LEU A 159 11.83 9.71 7.59
N VAL A 160 10.49 9.62 7.56
CA VAL A 160 9.71 8.77 8.48
C VAL A 160 10.02 7.29 8.26
N GLY A 161 10.08 6.81 7.01
CA GLY A 161 10.43 5.43 6.69
C GLY A 161 11.85 5.05 7.14
N THR A 162 12.79 5.98 7.00
CA THR A 162 14.18 5.83 7.48
C THR A 162 14.21 5.78 9.01
N ALA A 163 13.56 6.74 9.68
CA ALA A 163 13.48 6.78 11.14
C ALA A 163 12.77 5.57 11.74
N TYR A 164 11.79 5.01 11.01
CA TYR A 164 11.09 3.78 11.40
C TYR A 164 11.99 2.53 11.39
N SER A 165 12.91 2.43 10.42
CA SER A 165 13.57 1.17 10.08
C SER A 165 15.05 1.09 10.45
N VAL A 166 15.78 2.20 10.34
CA VAL A 166 17.25 2.22 10.44
C VAL A 166 17.73 2.02 11.88
N GLU A 167 18.74 1.16 12.04
CA GLU A 167 19.36 0.84 13.33
C GLU A 167 20.44 1.87 13.70
N LEU A 168 20.00 3.04 14.17
CA LEU A 168 20.85 4.09 14.72
C LEU A 168 20.22 4.65 16.01
N PRO A 169 21.00 5.31 16.90
CA PRO A 169 20.46 5.96 18.09
C PRO A 169 19.29 6.90 17.74
N TYR A 170 18.22 6.87 18.54
CA TYR A 170 16.96 7.62 18.34
C TYR A 170 16.12 7.26 17.10
N LEU A 171 16.61 6.37 16.23
CA LEU A 171 15.86 5.82 15.09
C LEU A 171 15.32 4.42 15.45
N ARG A 172 14.90 3.64 14.46
CA ARG A 172 14.26 2.33 14.58
C ARG A 172 12.93 2.39 15.35
N TRP A 173 12.08 3.37 15.05
CA TRP A 173 10.80 3.58 15.76
C TRP A 173 9.90 2.35 15.83
N LYS A 174 10.06 1.36 14.94
CA LYS A 174 9.36 0.07 15.01
C LYS A 174 9.52 -0.68 16.34
N THR A 175 10.57 -0.43 17.12
CA THR A 175 10.78 -1.07 18.44
C THR A 175 10.01 -0.38 19.56
N ASN A 176 9.59 0.87 19.37
CA ASN A 176 8.79 1.61 20.32
C ASN A 176 7.31 1.59 19.87
N PRO A 177 6.39 0.95 20.60
CA PRO A 177 4.99 0.80 20.18
C PRO A 177 4.29 2.13 19.87
N PHE A 178 4.59 3.17 20.66
CA PHE A 178 3.99 4.48 20.48
C PHE A 178 4.48 5.13 19.19
N LEU A 179 5.80 5.16 18.95
CA LEU A 179 6.35 5.75 17.73
C LEU A 179 6.00 4.93 16.48
N ALA A 180 5.91 3.61 16.61
CA ALA A 180 5.44 2.73 15.54
C ALA A 180 4.00 3.06 15.14
N ALA A 181 3.07 3.12 16.12
CA ALA A 181 1.69 3.50 15.88
C ALA A 181 1.57 4.93 15.33
N LEU A 182 2.32 5.88 15.89
CA LEU A 182 2.35 7.27 15.45
C LEU A 182 2.80 7.40 13.99
N SER A 183 3.88 6.72 13.60
CA SER A 183 4.40 6.77 12.23
C SER A 183 3.39 6.25 11.20
N ILE A 184 2.70 5.14 11.51
CA ILE A 184 1.71 4.53 10.62
C ILE A 184 0.43 5.36 10.59
N GLY A 185 -0.04 5.87 11.74
CA GLY A 185 -1.23 6.71 11.82
C GLY A 185 -1.06 8.05 11.13
N LEU A 186 0.13 8.67 11.23
CA LEU A 186 0.45 9.91 10.54
C LEU A 186 0.68 9.75 9.04
N HIS A 187 0.87 8.51 8.55
CA HIS A 187 1.06 8.22 7.12
C HIS A 187 -0.03 8.84 6.25
N THR A 188 -1.28 8.76 6.68
CA THR A 188 -2.39 9.35 5.93
C THR A 188 -2.22 10.86 5.74
N PHE A 189 -1.62 11.59 6.68
CA PHE A 189 -1.44 13.03 6.56
C PHE A 189 -0.40 13.37 5.50
N TYR A 190 0.81 12.83 5.61
CA TYR A 190 1.89 13.14 4.67
C TYR A 190 1.75 12.42 3.32
N PHE A 191 0.74 11.57 3.13
CA PHE A 191 0.35 11.05 1.82
C PHE A 191 -0.82 11.84 1.21
N GLN A 192 -1.93 12.02 1.94
CA GLN A 192 -3.15 12.60 1.39
C GLN A 192 -3.09 14.14 1.25
N LEU A 193 -2.47 14.86 2.20
CA LEU A 193 -2.36 16.33 2.12
C LEU A 193 -1.56 16.79 0.89
N PRO A 194 -0.37 16.22 0.60
CA PRO A 194 0.37 16.52 -0.63
C PRO A 194 -0.42 16.29 -1.90
N VAL A 195 -1.06 15.12 -2.02
CA VAL A 195 -1.82 14.74 -3.23
C VAL A 195 -3.01 15.67 -3.40
N PHE A 196 -3.79 15.90 -2.34
CA PHE A 196 -4.92 16.83 -2.40
C PHE A 196 -4.47 18.24 -2.80
N SER A 197 -3.40 18.74 -2.18
CA SER A 197 -2.86 20.07 -2.47
C SER A 197 -2.35 20.18 -3.91
N HIS A 198 -1.70 19.14 -4.41
CA HIS A 198 -1.26 19.05 -5.80
C HIS A 198 -2.44 19.13 -6.77
N ILE A 199 -3.45 18.28 -6.56
CA ILE A 199 -4.61 18.23 -7.44
C ILE A 199 -5.35 19.57 -7.43
N GLN A 200 -5.60 20.18 -6.26
CA GLN A 200 -6.30 21.46 -6.19
C GLN A 200 -5.52 22.57 -6.88
N LYS A 201 -4.25 22.77 -6.50
CA LYS A 201 -3.50 23.96 -6.92
C LYS A 201 -2.84 23.83 -8.30
N TYR A 202 -2.28 22.65 -8.62
CA TYR A 202 -1.43 22.46 -9.79
C TYR A 202 -2.16 21.78 -10.96
N VAL A 203 -3.19 20.97 -10.68
CA VAL A 203 -3.98 20.31 -11.74
C VAL A 203 -5.25 21.08 -12.04
N LEU A 204 -6.03 21.44 -11.02
CA LEU A 204 -7.33 22.10 -11.18
C LEU A 204 -7.27 23.63 -11.14
N GLY A 205 -6.17 24.22 -10.67
CA GLY A 205 -6.02 25.67 -10.51
C GLY A 205 -6.98 26.30 -9.49
N ARG A 206 -7.46 25.52 -8.52
CA ARG A 206 -8.43 25.91 -7.49
C ARG A 206 -7.75 26.34 -6.19
N PRO A 207 -8.38 27.20 -5.39
CA PRO A 207 -7.90 27.51 -4.06
C PRO A 207 -7.90 26.27 -3.17
N LEU A 208 -6.97 26.21 -2.22
CA LEU A 208 -6.86 25.12 -1.26
C LEU A 208 -7.94 25.27 -0.18
N VAL A 209 -9.15 24.81 -0.49
CA VAL A 209 -10.28 24.74 0.45
C VAL A 209 -10.54 23.28 0.77
N HIS A 210 -10.41 22.90 2.03
CA HIS A 210 -10.60 21.52 2.49
C HIS A 210 -12.09 21.25 2.75
N PRO A 211 -12.77 20.43 1.93
CA PRO A 211 -14.16 20.06 2.19
C PRO A 211 -14.27 19.14 3.42
N LYS A 212 -15.47 19.01 3.99
CA LYS A 212 -15.71 18.08 5.12
C LYS A 212 -15.31 16.64 4.79
N SER A 213 -15.53 16.21 3.54
CA SER A 213 -15.12 14.89 3.03
C SER A 213 -13.60 14.67 3.08
N PHE A 214 -12.80 15.74 3.01
CA PHE A 214 -11.35 15.63 3.15
C PHE A 214 -10.95 15.22 4.57
N TYR A 215 -11.52 15.86 5.58
CA TYR A 215 -11.27 15.50 6.99
C TYR A 215 -11.79 14.10 7.33
N PHE A 216 -12.92 13.70 6.74
CA PHE A 216 -13.41 12.32 6.84
C PHE A 216 -12.34 11.32 6.36
N VAL A 217 -11.78 11.52 5.16
CA VAL A 217 -10.73 10.64 4.61
C VAL A 217 -9.51 10.60 5.51
N LEU A 218 -9.04 11.75 6.01
CA LEU A 218 -7.89 11.80 6.92
C LEU A 218 -8.11 10.97 8.19
N ILE A 219 -9.23 11.18 8.88
CA ILE A 219 -9.55 10.50 10.13
C ILE A 219 -9.73 9.00 9.89
N PHE A 220 -10.57 8.66 8.92
CA PHE A 220 -10.94 7.28 8.64
C PHE A 220 -9.72 6.42 8.25
N PHE A 221 -8.90 6.90 7.32
CA PHE A 221 -7.71 6.16 6.88
C PHE A 221 -6.60 6.17 7.92
N SER A 222 -6.47 7.23 8.74
CA SER A 222 -5.48 7.26 9.83
C SER A 222 -5.82 6.23 10.91
N LEU A 223 -7.09 6.14 11.32
CA LEU A 223 -7.55 5.12 12.27
C LEU A 223 -7.38 3.71 11.72
N PHE A 224 -7.79 3.48 10.47
CA PHE A 224 -7.65 2.17 9.83
C PHE A 224 -6.17 1.77 9.70
N ALA A 225 -5.31 2.66 9.20
CA ALA A 225 -3.87 2.41 9.09
C ALA A 225 -3.24 2.11 10.45
N THR A 226 -3.60 2.86 11.49
CA THR A 226 -3.14 2.59 12.87
C THR A 226 -3.54 1.19 13.31
N VAL A 227 -4.79 0.77 13.05
CA VAL A 227 -5.22 -0.60 13.36
C VAL A 227 -4.42 -1.62 12.56
N LEU A 228 -4.18 -1.43 11.26
CA LEU A 228 -3.32 -2.33 10.47
C LEU A 228 -1.90 -2.43 11.06
N GLY A 229 -1.35 -1.31 11.52
CA GLY A 229 -0.05 -1.22 12.16
C GLY A 229 0.05 -2.01 13.46
N VAL A 230 -1.02 -2.00 14.27
CA VAL A 230 -1.08 -2.76 15.53
C VAL A 230 -1.42 -4.23 15.27
N PHE A 231 -2.37 -4.50 14.37
CA PHE A 231 -2.88 -5.83 14.09
C PHE A 231 -1.80 -6.76 13.52
N LYS A 232 -0.86 -6.21 12.74
CA LYS A 232 0.24 -6.98 12.15
C LYS A 232 1.10 -7.70 13.21
N ASP A 233 1.15 -7.18 14.44
CA ASP A 233 1.97 -7.71 15.53
C ASP A 233 1.26 -8.81 16.33
N ILE A 234 -0.05 -9.02 16.13
CA ILE A 234 -0.81 -10.07 16.84
C ILE A 234 -0.27 -11.49 16.53
N PRO A 235 -0.09 -11.91 15.26
CA PRO A 235 0.50 -13.22 14.95
C PRO A 235 2.00 -13.30 15.28
N ASP A 236 2.65 -12.17 15.55
CA ASP A 236 4.10 -12.10 15.76
C ASP A 236 4.53 -12.08 17.24
N VAL A 237 3.58 -12.14 18.19
CA VAL A 237 3.86 -11.98 19.64
C VAL A 237 5.00 -12.87 20.14
N ALA A 238 4.99 -14.16 19.83
CA ALA A 238 6.02 -15.09 20.32
C ALA A 238 7.41 -14.77 19.74
N GLY A 239 7.45 -14.35 18.46
CA GLY A 239 8.69 -13.93 17.81
C GLY A 239 9.21 -12.62 18.39
N ASP A 240 8.34 -11.62 18.52
CA ASP A 240 8.70 -10.32 19.08
C ASP A 240 9.20 -10.43 20.52
N GLU A 241 8.57 -11.25 21.36
CA GLU A 241 9.01 -11.52 22.73
C GLU A 241 10.42 -12.15 22.76
N ALA A 242 10.68 -13.15 21.91
CA ALA A 242 11.99 -13.81 21.81
C ALA A 242 13.12 -12.87 21.39
N PHE A 243 12.83 -11.83 20.60
CA PHE A 243 13.79 -10.79 20.21
C PHE A 243 13.81 -9.58 21.15
N GLY A 244 13.07 -9.61 22.26
CA GLY A 244 12.99 -8.51 23.22
C GLY A 244 12.20 -7.29 22.72
N ASN A 245 11.43 -7.43 21.63
CA ASN A 245 10.58 -6.37 21.10
C ASN A 245 9.30 -6.27 21.92
N GLN A 246 9.19 -5.21 22.71
CA GLN A 246 8.05 -4.98 23.58
C GLN A 246 6.87 -4.32 22.82
N THR A 247 6.34 -4.98 21.78
CA THR A 247 5.22 -4.48 20.96
C THR A 247 3.92 -4.35 21.79
N TYR A 248 2.91 -3.67 21.24
CA TYR A 248 1.64 -3.49 21.96
C TYR A 248 0.96 -4.83 22.29
N SER A 249 1.03 -5.77 21.35
CA SER A 249 0.50 -7.14 21.48
C SER A 249 1.28 -7.99 22.49
N VAL A 250 2.61 -7.83 22.58
CA VAL A 250 3.43 -8.48 23.64
C VAL A 250 3.04 -7.95 25.02
N ARG A 251 2.91 -6.63 25.18
CA ARG A 251 2.61 -6.02 26.49
C ARG A 251 1.19 -6.29 27.02
N HIS A 252 0.21 -6.41 26.14
CA HIS A 252 -1.21 -6.47 26.52
C HIS A 252 -1.92 -7.79 26.18
N GLY A 253 -1.24 -8.69 25.47
CA GLY A 253 -1.74 -9.99 25.03
C GLY A 253 -2.60 -9.94 23.75
N LYS A 254 -2.52 -11.01 22.95
CA LYS A 254 -3.21 -11.16 21.64
C LYS A 254 -4.70 -10.83 21.73
N LYS A 255 -5.42 -11.45 22.68
CA LYS A 255 -6.88 -11.33 22.82
C LYS A 255 -7.35 -9.90 23.08
N LYS A 256 -6.68 -9.17 23.98
CA LYS A 256 -7.06 -7.80 24.31
C LYS A 256 -6.83 -6.87 23.13
N VAL A 257 -5.67 -6.98 22.48
CA VAL A 257 -5.34 -6.16 21.31
C VAL A 257 -6.26 -6.45 20.14
N PHE A 258 -6.57 -7.72 19.88
CA PHE A 258 -7.53 -8.11 18.85
C PHE A 258 -8.90 -7.45 19.05
N VAL A 259 -9.48 -7.54 20.25
CA VAL A 259 -10.78 -6.93 20.56
C VAL A 259 -10.74 -5.42 20.37
N ILE A 260 -9.66 -4.74 20.78
CA ILE A 260 -9.48 -3.29 20.58
C ILE A 260 -9.46 -2.97 19.08
N CYS A 261 -8.63 -3.67 18.29
CA CYS A 261 -8.51 -3.42 16.85
C CYS A 261 -9.84 -3.61 16.12
N ILE A 262 -10.55 -4.72 16.37
CA ILE A 262 -11.85 -4.99 15.74
C ILE A 262 -12.89 -3.95 16.17
N SER A 263 -12.93 -3.58 17.46
CA SER A 263 -13.86 -2.56 17.96
C SER A 263 -13.62 -1.20 17.31
N VAL A 264 -12.36 -0.76 17.22
CA VAL A 264 -11.99 0.51 16.58
C VAL A 264 -12.39 0.50 15.11
N LEU A 265 -12.18 -0.60 14.37
CA LEU A 265 -12.59 -0.68 12.97
C LEU A 265 -14.11 -0.62 12.80
N LEU A 266 -14.88 -1.29 13.65
CA LEU A 266 -16.35 -1.24 13.59
C LEU A 266 -16.88 0.15 13.93
N ILE A 267 -16.30 0.83 14.92
CA ILE A 267 -16.62 2.22 15.24
C ILE A 267 -16.27 3.13 14.05
N ASN A 268 -15.11 2.92 13.42
CA ASN A 268 -14.67 3.68 12.25
C ASN A 268 -15.62 3.46 11.05
N TYR A 269 -16.12 2.24 10.86
CA TYR A 269 -17.18 1.94 9.89
C TYR A 269 -18.50 2.63 10.23
N GLY A 270 -18.91 2.64 11.51
CA GLY A 270 -20.08 3.38 11.96
C GLY A 270 -19.95 4.87 11.67
N PHE A 271 -18.76 5.45 11.92
CA PHE A 271 -18.43 6.83 11.56
C PHE A 271 -18.55 7.08 10.04
N ALA A 272 -18.10 6.14 9.20
CA ALA A 272 -18.24 6.23 7.74
C ALA A 272 -19.70 6.16 7.27
N VAL A 273 -20.51 5.29 7.88
CA VAL A 273 -21.95 5.21 7.59
C VAL A 273 -22.65 6.53 7.92
N VAL A 274 -22.39 7.09 9.11
CA VAL A 274 -22.98 8.38 9.53
C VAL A 274 -22.50 9.51 8.63
N SER A 275 -21.20 9.58 8.34
CA SER A 275 -20.62 10.60 7.46
C SER A 275 -21.21 10.51 6.04
N GLY A 276 -21.36 9.30 5.50
CA GLY A 276 -22.01 9.06 4.21
C GLY A 276 -23.46 9.50 4.16
N ALA A 277 -24.21 9.24 5.24
CA ALA A 277 -25.61 9.61 5.36
C ALA A 277 -25.83 11.14 5.45
N VAL A 278 -24.91 11.84 6.12
CA VAL A 278 -24.99 13.28 6.40
C VAL A 278 -24.39 14.14 5.29
N LEU A 279 -23.19 13.77 4.79
CA LEU A 279 -22.46 14.60 3.83
C LEU A 279 -23.03 14.48 2.41
N SER A 280 -23.39 13.26 2.00
CA SER A 280 -23.82 13.00 0.62
C SER A 280 -25.20 13.60 0.33
N SER A 281 -25.24 14.54 -0.62
CA SER A 281 -26.48 15.15 -1.11
C SER A 281 -27.24 14.25 -2.10
N LEU A 282 -26.51 13.50 -2.92
CA LEU A 282 -27.10 12.61 -3.92
C LEU A 282 -27.56 11.29 -3.28
N LEU A 283 -28.82 10.89 -3.53
CA LEU A 283 -29.40 9.66 -2.96
C LEU A 283 -28.59 8.41 -3.35
N LEU A 284 -28.16 8.30 -4.61
CA LEU A 284 -27.35 7.17 -5.06
C LEU A 284 -26.03 7.08 -4.29
N SER A 285 -25.30 8.21 -4.16
CA SER A 285 -24.05 8.26 -3.39
C SER A 285 -24.28 7.86 -1.93
N LYS A 286 -25.36 8.38 -1.33
CA LYS A 286 -25.76 8.04 0.04
C LYS A 286 -25.99 6.54 0.21
N LEU A 287 -26.78 5.93 -0.68
CA LEU A 287 -27.07 4.50 -0.65
C LEU A 287 -25.81 3.67 -0.84
N VAL A 288 -24.98 4.00 -1.84
CA VAL A 288 -23.72 3.29 -2.12
C VAL A 288 -22.78 3.36 -0.91
N THR A 289 -22.62 4.53 -0.32
CA THR A 289 -21.76 4.69 0.86
C THR A 289 -22.31 3.93 2.06
N VAL A 290 -23.60 4.09 2.41
CA VAL A 290 -24.19 3.44 3.60
C VAL A 290 -24.19 1.93 3.44
N VAL A 291 -24.72 1.41 2.33
CA VAL A 291 -24.79 -0.05 2.09
C VAL A 291 -23.39 -0.64 1.95
N GLY A 292 -22.48 0.05 1.26
CA GLY A 292 -21.10 -0.38 1.07
C GLY A 292 -20.37 -0.56 2.41
N HIS A 293 -20.33 0.48 3.24
CA HIS A 293 -19.64 0.42 4.54
C HIS A 293 -20.32 -0.57 5.50
N CYS A 294 -21.65 -0.64 5.53
CA CYS A 294 -22.37 -1.66 6.31
C CYS A 294 -22.01 -3.09 5.87
N THR A 295 -21.86 -3.31 4.57
CA THR A 295 -21.47 -4.62 4.03
C THR A 295 -20.05 -4.97 4.45
N LEU A 296 -19.09 -4.05 4.31
CA LEU A 296 -17.70 -4.28 4.71
C LEU A 296 -17.56 -4.49 6.23
N ALA A 297 -18.28 -3.70 7.04
CA ALA A 297 -18.35 -3.88 8.49
C ALA A 297 -18.94 -5.24 8.87
N SER A 298 -19.99 -5.68 8.19
CA SER A 298 -20.62 -6.99 8.43
C SER A 298 -19.68 -8.14 8.07
N LEU A 299 -18.93 -8.02 6.97
CA LEU A 299 -17.92 -9.01 6.58
C LEU A 299 -16.78 -9.08 7.59
N LEU A 300 -16.29 -7.93 8.06
CA LEU A 300 -15.29 -7.84 9.12
C LEU A 300 -15.79 -8.53 10.38
N TRP A 301 -16.98 -8.18 10.86
CA TRP A 301 -17.57 -8.75 12.07
C TRP A 301 -17.71 -10.27 11.97
N ARG A 302 -18.23 -10.77 10.83
CA ARG A 302 -18.41 -12.22 10.61
C ARG A 302 -17.08 -12.97 10.68
N ARG A 303 -16.04 -12.47 10.02
CA ARG A 303 -14.72 -13.12 10.04
C ARG A 303 -14.03 -13.01 11.40
N ALA A 304 -14.16 -11.86 12.07
CA ALA A 304 -13.59 -11.66 13.40
C ALA A 304 -14.25 -12.56 14.45
N LYS A 305 -15.56 -12.78 14.36
CA LYS A 305 -16.31 -13.63 15.30
C LYS A 305 -15.97 -15.12 15.17
N SER A 306 -15.66 -15.60 13.95
CA SER A 306 -15.33 -17.00 13.69
C SER A 306 -13.84 -17.31 13.81
N LEU A 307 -13.03 -16.34 14.22
CA LEU A 307 -11.57 -16.47 14.26
C LEU A 307 -11.14 -17.19 15.53
N ASP A 308 -10.31 -18.23 15.39
CA ASP A 308 -9.51 -18.75 16.47
C ASP A 308 -8.22 -17.93 16.60
N LEU A 309 -7.95 -17.40 17.79
CA LEU A 309 -6.80 -16.53 18.06
C LEU A 309 -5.51 -17.32 18.35
N ASP A 310 -5.64 -18.62 18.60
CA ASP A 310 -4.49 -19.50 18.82
C ASP A 310 -3.91 -20.03 17.50
N ASP A 311 -4.65 -19.90 16.39
CA ASP A 311 -4.18 -20.18 15.03
C ASP A 311 -3.60 -18.91 14.37
N ASP A 312 -2.27 -18.76 14.44
CA ASP A 312 -1.55 -17.63 13.85
C ASP A 312 -1.75 -17.52 12.33
N SER A 313 -1.99 -18.63 11.62
CA SER A 313 -2.29 -18.62 10.18
C SER A 313 -3.68 -18.03 9.90
N ALA A 314 -4.66 -18.36 10.72
CA ALA A 314 -5.98 -17.75 10.64
C ALA A 314 -5.93 -16.24 10.95
N VAL A 315 -5.14 -15.83 11.95
CA VAL A 315 -4.94 -14.41 12.30
C VAL A 315 -4.26 -13.66 11.14
N GLU A 316 -3.22 -14.23 10.53
CA GLU A 316 -2.55 -13.65 9.35
C GLU A 316 -3.51 -13.56 8.15
N SER A 317 -4.36 -14.58 7.94
CA SER A 317 -5.39 -14.56 6.90
C SER A 317 -6.40 -13.44 7.11
N LEU A 318 -6.82 -13.16 8.36
CA LEU A 318 -7.66 -12.02 8.68
C LEU A 318 -6.90 -10.69 8.47
N TYR A 319 -5.63 -10.59 8.85
CA TYR A 319 -4.80 -9.41 8.58
C TYR A 319 -4.75 -9.09 7.08
N MET A 320 -4.54 -10.10 6.23
CA MET A 320 -4.58 -9.92 4.78
C MET A 320 -5.97 -9.56 4.26
N PHE A 321 -7.03 -10.01 4.93
CA PHE A 321 -8.38 -9.56 4.65
C PHE A 321 -8.60 -8.09 5.02
N LEU A 322 -8.03 -7.59 6.12
CA LEU A 322 -8.09 -6.17 6.48
C LEU A 322 -7.44 -5.27 5.41
N TRP A 323 -6.33 -5.70 4.79
CA TRP A 323 -5.73 -5.00 3.65
C TRP A 323 -6.67 -4.92 2.44
N LYS A 324 -7.43 -5.99 2.16
CA LYS A 324 -8.45 -5.99 1.10
C LYS A 324 -9.58 -5.02 1.41
N LEU A 325 -10.04 -4.99 2.67
CA LEU A 325 -11.04 -4.02 3.12
C LEU A 325 -10.51 -2.60 2.93
N PHE A 326 -9.33 -2.28 3.48
CA PHE A 326 -8.67 -0.98 3.33
C PHE A 326 -8.53 -0.52 1.88
N THR A 327 -8.23 -1.45 0.97
CA THR A 327 -8.17 -1.16 -0.47
C THR A 327 -9.55 -0.89 -1.06
N ALA A 328 -10.58 -1.65 -0.67
CA ALA A 328 -11.95 -1.43 -1.11
C ALA A 328 -12.50 -0.05 -0.68
N GLU A 329 -12.04 0.49 0.45
CA GLU A 329 -12.43 1.81 0.94
C GLU A 329 -12.10 2.92 -0.07
N TYR A 330 -10.98 2.83 -0.79
CA TYR A 330 -10.60 3.82 -1.80
C TYR A 330 -11.64 3.97 -2.91
N ALA A 331 -12.43 2.92 -3.18
CA ALA A 331 -13.55 2.98 -4.11
C ALA A 331 -14.78 3.64 -3.46
N LEU A 332 -15.10 3.29 -2.21
CA LEU A 332 -16.29 3.80 -1.51
C LEU A 332 -16.19 5.28 -1.14
N ILE A 333 -15.00 5.78 -0.79
CA ILE A 333 -14.83 7.19 -0.39
C ILE A 333 -15.16 8.18 -1.52
N GLN A 334 -15.10 7.75 -2.79
CA GLN A 334 -15.42 8.61 -3.93
C GLN A 334 -16.88 9.09 -3.92
N PHE A 335 -17.74 8.37 -3.19
CA PHE A 335 -19.16 8.66 -3.05
C PHE A 335 -19.47 9.55 -1.85
N ILE A 336 -18.52 9.80 -0.95
CA ILE A 336 -18.68 10.73 0.18
C ILE A 336 -18.36 12.14 -0.30
N ARG A 337 -19.39 12.91 -0.63
CA ARG A 337 -19.26 14.23 -1.26
C ARG A 337 -20.12 15.28 -0.57
#